data_AF-A0A532UXF9-F1
#
_entry.id   AF-A0A532UXF9-F1
#
_cell.length_a   1.000
_cell.length_b   1.000
_cell.length_c   1.000
_cell.angle_alpha   90.00
_cell.angle_beta   90.00
_cell.angle_gamma   90.00
#
_symmetry.space_group_name_H-M   'P 1'
#
loop_
_entity.id
_entity.type
_entity.pdbx_description
1 polymer ?
#
loop_
_entity_poly.entity_id
_entity_poly.type
_entity_poly.pdbx_seq_one_letter_code
_entity_poly.pdbx_strand_id
1 'polypeptide(L)'
;MAKLQIVGWALAHRSGLAGQAPPYLLALLLILLSSLCQGKVLPYRWVYVSRSLRRDSDVVDIKRIVETAAESGLNGMVLAAGLDRLDRRSADYFARLKQVTRICRQHNIEIIPIIFSVGYGGSILAHDKNLAAAMFVEDALFVVDNGKARFVGDSAVSIANSGFERYEGNRLMDYRFHDRPGEVSFVDKKVYGGGKASLRFENFGRYEHGHARVMQEVEVQPHRCYRLTCLVRTESLEPEGCFRTTVLAADGRSLAPWNPKVPSTTDWRKVVLGFNSLDYDKVRIYLGAWGGSSGRFWVDDLEIQEVGLLNVLRRPGTPIRVRDEETGVLYTEGKDFTRIEDPKLNFRFGHNPPAIGIRPASRIKNGQRLRVSYYHGMAINRGQVSVCMSEPKVYEIWKRQIKMLHERLAPDKYLLSMDEIRAGGACRACKKRGLSMAQILGDCVAQQVGMIRDVNPGAEVLVWSDMFDPNHNARADYYLVDGDFTESWNYIPKDLVIVCWYYNKRSESLGFFSSLGFRTLAGAYYDGDTLDNPQGWLDVLEHTTGAGGIMYTTWQNKYELLAPFGNLVSGW
;
A
#
# COMPACT_ATOMS: atom_id res chain seq x y z
N MET A 1 -10.32 -26.14 -54.49
CA MET A 1 -10.47 -26.21 -55.97
C MET A 1 -9.25 -25.56 -56.58
N ALA A 2 -8.29 -26.36 -57.05
CA ALA A 2 -7.88 -26.48 -58.46
C ALA A 2 -7.03 -25.27 -58.92
N LYS A 3 -5.69 -25.39 -58.89
CA LYS A 3 -4.78 -25.94 -59.94
C LYS A 3 -4.45 -24.88 -60.99
N LEU A 4 -3.15 -24.64 -61.22
CA LEU A 4 -2.43 -24.53 -62.52
C LEU A 4 -1.12 -23.76 -62.29
N GLN A 5 0.00 -23.98 -62.96
CA GLN A 5 0.58 -25.13 -63.65
C GLN A 5 2.06 -24.76 -63.84
N ILE A 6 2.94 -25.74 -63.66
CA ILE A 6 4.37 -25.63 -63.96
C ILE A 6 4.52 -25.67 -65.49
N VAL A 7 5.31 -24.73 -66.05
CA VAL A 7 5.92 -24.88 -67.37
C VAL A 7 7.40 -24.59 -67.22
N GLY A 8 8.22 -25.64 -67.36
CA GLY A 8 9.66 -25.53 -67.48
C GLY A 8 10.07 -25.13 -68.89
N TRP A 9 11.17 -24.37 -68.99
CA TRP A 9 11.92 -24.18 -70.21
C TRP A 9 13.40 -24.46 -69.95
N ALA A 10 14.01 -25.07 -70.96
CA ALA A 10 15.25 -25.81 -70.91
C ALA A 10 16.51 -24.95 -70.77
N LEU A 11 17.54 -25.56 -70.19
CA LEU A 11 18.92 -25.08 -70.16
C LEU A 11 19.48 -24.90 -71.57
N ALA A 12 20.15 -23.76 -71.78
CA ALA A 12 21.24 -23.65 -72.75
C ALA A 12 22.54 -23.37 -71.99
N HIS A 13 23.49 -24.30 -72.09
CA HIS A 13 24.86 -24.16 -71.61
C HIS A 13 25.56 -22.97 -72.28
N ARG A 14 26.10 -22.06 -71.46
CA ARG A 14 27.39 -21.42 -71.74
C ARG A 14 28.26 -21.42 -70.48
N SER A 15 29.37 -22.10 -70.62
CA SER A 15 30.54 -22.13 -69.76
C SER A 15 31.19 -20.74 -69.67
N GLY A 16 31.66 -20.38 -68.47
CA GLY A 16 32.62 -19.30 -68.31
C GLY A 16 32.53 -18.58 -66.97
N LEU A 17 33.58 -18.75 -66.16
CA LEU A 17 33.98 -17.93 -65.00
C LEU A 17 33.23 -18.17 -63.68
N ALA A 18 33.72 -19.17 -62.94
CA ALA A 18 33.63 -19.20 -61.49
C ALA A 18 34.48 -18.05 -60.91
N GLY A 19 33.88 -16.87 -60.78
CA GLY A 19 34.44 -15.79 -59.95
C GLY A 19 34.19 -16.14 -58.49
N GLN A 20 35.23 -16.51 -57.76
CA GLN A 20 35.20 -16.52 -56.30
C GLN A 20 34.78 -15.12 -55.83
N ALA A 21 33.67 -15.02 -55.10
CA ALA A 21 33.32 -13.78 -54.43
C ALA A 21 34.51 -13.36 -53.54
N PRO A 22 35.01 -12.11 -53.64
CA PRO A 22 36.16 -11.69 -52.85
C PRO A 22 35.84 -11.85 -51.35
N PRO A 23 36.80 -12.30 -50.52
CA PRO A 23 36.57 -12.62 -49.10
C PRO A 23 35.99 -11.44 -48.30
N TYR A 24 36.19 -10.21 -48.79
CA TYR A 24 35.63 -8.98 -48.23
C TYR A 24 34.10 -8.87 -48.38
N LEU A 25 33.50 -9.47 -49.42
CA LEU A 25 32.04 -9.44 -49.64
C LEU A 25 31.31 -10.42 -48.71
N LEU A 26 31.93 -11.58 -48.42
CA LEU A 26 31.43 -12.52 -47.42
C LEU A 26 31.58 -11.95 -45.99
N ALA A 27 32.70 -11.26 -45.73
CA ALA A 27 32.93 -10.55 -44.47
C ALA A 27 31.96 -9.37 -44.28
N LEU A 28 31.66 -8.58 -45.33
CA LEU A 28 30.65 -7.52 -45.27
C LEU A 28 29.25 -8.09 -45.02
N LEU A 29 28.90 -9.21 -45.66
CA LEU A 29 27.62 -9.87 -45.45
C LEU A 29 27.49 -10.44 -44.02
N LEU A 30 28.57 -10.98 -43.46
CA LEU A 30 28.65 -11.44 -42.06
C LEU A 30 28.60 -10.27 -41.05
N ILE A 31 29.16 -9.11 -41.38
CA ILE A 31 29.08 -7.87 -40.57
C ILE A 31 27.67 -7.24 -40.65
N LEU A 32 27.03 -7.30 -41.82
CA LEU A 32 25.64 -6.87 -42.02
C LEU A 32 24.62 -7.82 -41.37
N LEU A 33 24.87 -9.14 -41.41
CA LEU A 33 24.06 -10.16 -40.74
C LEU A 33 24.25 -10.16 -39.21
N SER A 34 25.45 -9.86 -38.69
CA SER A 34 25.67 -9.69 -37.25
C SER A 34 25.08 -8.39 -36.70
N SER A 35 24.88 -7.36 -37.54
CA SER A 35 24.11 -6.16 -37.17
C SER A 35 22.59 -6.36 -37.20
N LEU A 36 22.09 -7.42 -37.86
CA LEU A 36 20.66 -7.77 -37.91
C LEU A 36 20.20 -8.66 -36.75
N CYS A 37 21.12 -9.14 -35.90
CA CYS A 37 20.83 -9.98 -34.73
C CYS A 37 21.30 -9.37 -33.39
N GLN A 38 21.56 -8.05 -33.32
CA GLN A 38 21.71 -7.40 -32.02
C GLN A 38 20.32 -7.16 -31.44
N GLY A 39 19.92 -8.01 -30.48
CA GLY A 39 18.75 -7.81 -29.64
C GLY A 39 18.73 -6.40 -29.04
N LYS A 40 17.53 -5.85 -28.85
CA LYS A 40 17.35 -4.48 -28.36
C LYS A 40 17.64 -4.47 -26.86
N VAL A 41 18.90 -4.27 -26.51
CA VAL A 41 19.33 -4.16 -25.11
C VAL A 41 18.63 -2.98 -24.43
N LEU A 42 17.71 -3.28 -23.51
CA LEU A 42 16.94 -2.28 -22.77
C LEU A 42 17.86 -1.38 -21.94
N PRO A 43 17.78 -0.03 -22.02
CA PRO A 43 18.66 0.86 -21.26
C PRO A 43 18.63 0.64 -19.74
N TYR A 44 17.46 0.39 -19.16
CA TYR A 44 17.29 0.15 -17.73
C TYR A 44 17.07 -1.34 -17.46
N ARG A 45 18.07 -2.00 -16.87
CA ARG A 45 17.99 -3.42 -16.47
C ARG A 45 18.33 -3.48 -14.99
N TRP A 46 17.30 -3.40 -14.16
CA TRP A 46 17.48 -3.08 -12.74
C TRP A 46 17.05 -4.21 -11.81
N VAL A 47 17.49 -4.10 -10.56
CA VAL A 47 17.01 -4.91 -9.44
C VAL A 47 16.50 -4.02 -8.32
N TYR A 48 15.39 -4.41 -7.70
CA TYR A 48 14.86 -3.76 -6.49
C TYR A 48 15.43 -4.45 -5.23
N VAL A 49 15.96 -3.65 -4.31
CA VAL A 49 16.56 -4.14 -3.06
C VAL A 49 16.03 -3.37 -1.86
N SER A 50 15.40 -4.10 -0.95
CA SER A 50 14.90 -3.57 0.32
C SER A 50 15.73 -4.07 1.49
N ARG A 51 16.60 -3.20 2.02
CA ARG A 51 17.45 -3.48 3.18
C ARG A 51 17.59 -2.24 4.02
N SER A 52 17.34 -2.37 5.32
CA SER A 52 17.24 -1.22 6.23
C SER A 52 18.57 -0.53 6.54
N LEU A 53 19.69 -1.20 6.22
CA LEU A 53 21.07 -0.88 6.60
C LEU A 53 21.26 -0.72 8.11
N ARG A 54 20.49 -1.49 8.90
CA ARG A 54 20.60 -1.50 10.37
C ARG A 54 21.62 -2.50 10.87
N ARG A 55 21.98 -3.50 10.06
CA ARG A 55 22.87 -4.60 10.42
C ARG A 55 23.94 -4.78 9.36
N ASP A 56 25.08 -5.33 9.73
CA ASP A 56 26.17 -5.59 8.77
C ASP A 56 25.79 -6.66 7.74
N SER A 57 24.94 -7.61 8.12
CA SER A 57 24.38 -8.61 7.19
C SER A 57 23.57 -7.97 6.05
N ASP A 58 23.01 -6.77 6.24
CA ASP A 58 22.32 -6.05 5.18
C ASP A 58 23.32 -5.67 4.06
N VAL A 59 24.57 -5.31 4.39
CA VAL A 59 25.62 -5.00 3.40
C VAL A 59 26.09 -6.26 2.68
N VAL A 60 26.25 -7.37 3.41
CA VAL A 60 26.64 -8.67 2.83
C VAL A 60 25.58 -9.14 1.83
N ASP A 61 24.30 -9.04 2.18
CA ASP A 61 23.20 -9.36 1.28
C ASP A 61 23.21 -8.49 0.02
N ILE A 62 23.34 -7.17 0.18
CA ILE A 62 23.40 -6.23 -0.96
C ILE A 62 24.59 -6.55 -1.85
N LYS A 63 25.75 -6.86 -1.26
CA LYS A 63 26.95 -7.23 -2.02
C LYS A 63 26.69 -8.41 -2.94
N ARG A 64 26.15 -9.50 -2.40
CA ARG A 64 25.79 -10.70 -3.19
C ARG A 64 24.82 -10.36 -4.32
N ILE A 65 23.79 -9.57 -4.03
CA ILE A 65 22.80 -9.15 -5.05
C ILE A 65 23.46 -8.32 -6.15
N VAL A 66 24.31 -7.36 -5.79
CA VAL A 66 25.03 -6.48 -6.73
C VAL A 66 26.01 -7.27 -7.60
N GLU A 67 26.75 -8.22 -7.03
CA GLU A 67 27.65 -9.12 -7.76
C GLU A 67 26.86 -9.93 -8.80
N THR A 68 25.81 -10.62 -8.37
CA THR A 68 24.93 -11.40 -9.28
C THR A 68 24.29 -10.52 -10.36
N ALA A 69 23.79 -9.34 -9.98
CA ALA A 69 23.16 -8.40 -10.92
C ALA A 69 24.15 -7.96 -12.00
N ALA A 70 25.36 -7.54 -11.61
CA ALA A 70 26.38 -7.06 -12.53
C ALA A 70 26.91 -8.18 -13.45
N GLU A 71 27.16 -9.37 -12.90
CA GLU A 71 27.60 -10.54 -13.66
C GLU A 71 26.56 -10.98 -14.72
N SER A 72 25.28 -10.76 -14.45
CA SER A 72 24.18 -11.05 -15.38
C SER A 72 23.71 -9.84 -16.20
N GLY A 73 24.49 -8.76 -16.28
CA GLY A 73 24.27 -7.65 -17.21
C GLY A 73 23.27 -6.57 -16.77
N LEU A 74 22.78 -6.63 -15.53
CA LEU A 74 22.01 -5.54 -14.92
C LEU A 74 22.93 -4.34 -14.62
N ASN A 75 22.37 -3.12 -14.62
CA ASN A 75 23.13 -1.88 -14.53
C ASN A 75 22.65 -0.90 -13.45
N GLY A 76 21.61 -1.25 -12.69
CA GLY A 76 21.06 -0.37 -11.66
C GLY A 76 20.37 -1.12 -10.54
N MET A 77 20.36 -0.50 -9.37
CA MET A 77 19.71 -1.01 -8.17
C MET A 77 18.82 0.08 -7.58
N VAL A 78 17.51 -0.16 -7.58
CA VAL A 78 16.59 0.62 -6.77
C VAL A 78 16.76 0.22 -5.31
N LEU A 79 17.16 1.17 -4.46
CA LEU A 79 17.51 0.89 -3.06
C LEU A 79 16.51 1.48 -2.08
N ALA A 80 15.67 0.62 -1.50
CA ALA A 80 14.77 0.94 -0.39
C ALA A 80 15.48 0.77 0.95
N ALA A 81 16.23 1.79 1.37
CA ALA A 81 16.94 1.82 2.65
C ALA A 81 16.44 2.92 3.62
N GLY A 82 15.28 3.53 3.32
CA GLY A 82 14.73 4.70 4.02
C GLY A 82 15.69 5.90 3.94
N LEU A 83 16.02 6.26 2.69
CA LEU A 83 16.96 7.30 2.30
C LEU A 83 16.35 8.72 2.36
N ASP A 84 15.13 8.82 2.86
CA ASP A 84 14.34 10.04 3.08
C ASP A 84 14.04 10.29 4.56
N ARG A 85 14.88 9.78 5.46
CA ARG A 85 14.86 10.01 6.92
C ARG A 85 16.26 9.96 7.54
N LEU A 86 17.22 10.56 6.86
CA LEU A 86 18.66 10.51 7.15
C LEU A 86 19.04 11.21 8.46
N ASP A 87 18.37 12.30 8.83
CA ASP A 87 18.56 12.99 10.13
C ASP A 87 18.18 12.15 11.37
N ARG A 88 17.64 10.94 11.17
CA ARG A 88 17.31 9.97 12.24
C ARG A 88 18.16 8.70 12.17
N ARG A 89 19.27 8.72 11.42
CA ARG A 89 20.16 7.56 11.23
C ARG A 89 21.43 7.68 12.07
N SER A 90 21.95 6.53 12.49
CA SER A 90 23.20 6.43 13.24
C SER A 90 24.43 6.57 12.33
N ALA A 91 25.60 6.80 12.93
CA ALA A 91 26.88 6.77 12.22
C ALA A 91 27.10 5.43 11.49
N ASP A 92 26.75 4.30 12.13
CA ASP A 92 26.89 2.97 11.52
C ASP A 92 26.05 2.80 10.27
N TYR A 93 24.84 3.37 10.23
CA TYR A 93 24.02 3.39 9.02
C TYR A 93 24.77 4.08 7.87
N PHE A 94 25.39 5.23 8.13
CA PHE A 94 26.15 5.96 7.11
C PHE A 94 27.43 5.22 6.70
N ALA A 95 28.10 4.55 7.64
CA ALA A 95 29.24 3.69 7.32
C ALA A 95 28.83 2.56 6.36
N ARG A 96 27.69 1.90 6.63
CA ARG A 96 27.13 0.87 5.74
C ARG A 96 26.70 1.42 4.39
N LEU A 97 26.06 2.58 4.35
CA LEU A 97 25.70 3.24 3.09
C LEU A 97 26.93 3.57 2.24
N LYS A 98 28.04 4.01 2.86
CA LYS A 98 29.30 4.24 2.17
C LYS A 98 29.91 2.95 1.62
N GLN A 99 29.82 1.84 2.36
CA GLN A 99 30.25 0.53 1.89
C GLN A 99 29.42 0.07 0.68
N VAL A 100 28.09 0.16 0.76
CA VAL A 100 27.18 -0.14 -0.36
C VAL A 100 27.52 0.71 -1.58
N THR A 101 27.74 2.01 -1.40
CA THR A 101 28.14 2.92 -2.49
C THR A 101 29.43 2.47 -3.17
N ARG A 102 30.43 2.04 -2.39
CA ARG A 102 31.70 1.50 -2.93
C ARG A 102 31.48 0.22 -3.72
N ILE A 103 30.68 -0.70 -3.18
CA ILE A 103 30.36 -1.98 -3.84
C ILE A 103 29.68 -1.72 -5.19
N CYS A 104 28.62 -0.92 -5.20
CA CYS A 104 27.91 -0.59 -6.44
C CYS A 104 28.83 0.06 -7.49
N ARG A 105 29.71 0.99 -7.09
CA ARG A 105 30.72 1.60 -8.00
C ARG A 105 31.71 0.58 -8.56
N GLN A 106 32.18 -0.38 -7.74
CA GLN A 106 33.10 -1.42 -8.20
C GLN A 106 32.48 -2.35 -9.26
N HIS A 107 31.17 -2.52 -9.22
CA HIS A 107 30.41 -3.39 -10.12
C HIS A 107 29.64 -2.62 -11.20
N ASN A 108 29.87 -1.32 -11.36
CA ASN A 108 29.15 -0.45 -12.31
C ASN A 108 27.61 -0.52 -12.19
N ILE A 109 27.10 -0.69 -10.96
CA ILE A 109 25.68 -0.62 -10.65
C ILE A 109 25.35 0.77 -10.15
N GLU A 110 24.44 1.47 -10.82
CA GLU A 110 23.91 2.75 -10.35
C GLU A 110 22.99 2.54 -9.14
N ILE A 111 23.07 3.41 -8.14
CA ILE A 111 22.12 3.41 -7.01
C ILE A 111 20.99 4.39 -7.33
N ILE A 112 19.77 3.88 -7.44
CA ILE A 112 18.55 4.66 -7.61
C ILE A 112 17.81 4.69 -6.27
N PRO A 113 17.93 5.76 -5.46
CA PRO A 113 17.17 5.87 -4.21
C PRO A 113 15.66 5.91 -4.47
N ILE A 114 14.91 5.06 -3.77
CA ILE A 114 13.45 5.19 -3.66
C ILE A 114 13.08 6.00 -2.40
N ILE A 115 12.34 7.08 -2.59
CA ILE A 115 12.11 8.12 -1.56
C ILE A 115 10.69 8.71 -1.62
N PHE A 116 10.35 9.49 -0.60
CA PHE A 116 9.20 10.40 -0.54
C PHE A 116 7.83 9.71 -0.63
N SER A 117 7.71 8.61 0.10
CA SER A 117 6.42 7.91 0.14
C SER A 117 5.36 8.69 0.90
N VAL A 118 4.21 8.85 0.25
CA VAL A 118 2.95 9.27 0.89
C VAL A 118 2.16 8.05 1.36
N GLY A 119 2.06 7.00 0.54
CA GLY A 119 1.31 5.80 0.86
C GLY A 119 1.90 5.09 2.08
N TYR A 120 3.22 4.92 2.12
CA TYR A 120 3.97 4.31 3.21
C TYR A 120 4.73 5.38 4.02
N GLY A 121 3.97 6.15 4.82
CA GLY A 121 4.45 7.35 5.51
C GLY A 121 5.55 7.20 6.57
N GLY A 122 6.15 6.03 6.73
CA GLY A 122 7.04 5.71 7.86
C GLY A 122 8.24 6.65 8.03
N SER A 123 8.74 7.27 6.96
CA SER A 123 9.82 8.26 7.04
C SER A 123 9.34 9.60 7.60
N ILE A 124 8.21 10.13 7.11
CA ILE A 124 7.61 11.36 7.63
C ILE A 124 7.12 11.18 9.07
N LEU A 125 6.40 10.09 9.34
CA LEU A 125 5.78 9.84 10.65
C LEU A 125 6.80 9.54 11.75
N ALA A 126 8.05 9.20 11.40
CA ALA A 126 9.15 9.10 12.35
C ALA A 126 9.59 10.46 12.89
N HIS A 127 9.29 11.57 12.21
CA HIS A 127 9.52 12.92 12.72
C HIS A 127 8.30 13.46 13.46
N ASP A 128 7.12 13.23 12.91
CA ASP A 128 5.87 13.69 13.51
C ASP A 128 4.69 12.84 13.04
N LYS A 129 4.17 12.03 13.96
CA LYS A 129 2.98 11.19 13.71
C LYS A 129 1.72 12.01 13.43
N ASN A 130 1.69 13.27 13.84
CA ASN A 130 0.56 14.15 13.55
C ASN A 130 0.44 14.46 12.06
N LEU A 131 1.41 14.13 11.20
CA LEU A 131 1.34 14.36 9.75
C LEU A 131 0.56 13.29 8.98
N ALA A 132 0.01 12.29 9.66
CA ALA A 132 -0.81 11.25 9.03
C ALA A 132 -2.06 11.84 8.32
N ALA A 133 -2.48 11.18 7.24
CA ALA A 133 -3.80 11.39 6.66
C ALA A 133 -4.87 11.19 7.74
N ALA A 134 -5.86 12.07 7.77
CA ALA A 134 -6.82 12.15 8.85
C ALA A 134 -8.22 11.82 8.35
N MET A 135 -9.04 11.21 9.19
CA MET A 135 -10.48 11.05 9.01
C MET A 135 -11.21 11.88 10.06
N PHE A 136 -12.38 12.39 9.70
CA PHE A 136 -13.16 13.28 10.56
C PHE A 136 -14.07 12.49 11.51
N VAL A 137 -14.20 12.99 12.74
CA VAL A 137 -15.23 12.57 13.70
C VAL A 137 -16.01 13.81 14.10
N GLU A 138 -17.33 13.76 13.96
CA GLU A 138 -18.18 14.95 14.07
C GLU A 138 -19.08 14.95 15.29
N ASP A 139 -18.80 15.72 16.34
CA ASP A 139 -19.73 15.90 17.46
C ASP A 139 -19.96 14.62 18.29
N ALA A 140 -18.91 13.83 18.50
CA ALA A 140 -18.93 12.70 19.43
C ALA A 140 -19.28 13.18 20.85
N LEU A 141 -20.10 12.42 21.57
CA LEU A 141 -20.61 12.81 22.88
C LEU A 141 -19.62 12.50 24.02
N PHE A 142 -19.46 13.47 24.91
CA PHE A 142 -18.70 13.34 26.15
C PHE A 142 -19.53 13.86 27.32
N VAL A 143 -19.47 13.15 28.46
CA VAL A 143 -20.13 13.58 29.69
C VAL A 143 -19.07 13.91 30.74
N VAL A 144 -19.23 15.06 31.37
CA VAL A 144 -18.31 15.57 32.38
C VAL A 144 -18.64 14.95 33.74
N ASP A 145 -17.66 14.28 34.32
CA ASP A 145 -17.71 13.79 35.69
C ASP A 145 -16.35 14.02 36.38
N ASN A 146 -16.39 14.60 37.59
CA ASN A 146 -15.24 14.78 38.47
C ASN A 146 -14.02 15.42 37.74
N GLY A 147 -14.27 16.51 37.02
CA GLY A 147 -13.23 17.26 36.31
C GLY A 147 -12.70 16.58 35.04
N LYS A 148 -13.36 15.54 34.54
CA LYS A 148 -13.01 14.87 33.28
C LYS A 148 -14.23 14.66 32.41
N ALA A 149 -14.15 14.98 31.12
CA ALA A 149 -15.16 14.55 30.16
C ALA A 149 -14.77 13.19 29.57
N ARG A 150 -15.65 12.20 29.69
CA ARG A 150 -15.45 10.85 29.16
C ARG A 150 -16.41 10.61 28.01
N PHE A 151 -15.93 9.90 27.01
CA PHE A 151 -16.74 9.51 25.87
C PHE A 151 -17.95 8.67 26.34
N VAL A 152 -19.12 8.96 25.77
CA VAL A 152 -20.35 8.18 25.93
C VAL A 152 -20.95 8.03 24.54
N GLY A 153 -21.24 6.79 24.12
CA GLY A 153 -21.85 6.55 22.81
C GLY A 153 -23.23 7.17 22.71
N ASP A 154 -23.54 7.77 21.56
CA ASP A 154 -24.84 8.42 21.32
C ASP A 154 -25.96 7.39 21.11
N SER A 155 -25.62 6.22 20.60
CA SER A 155 -26.55 5.12 20.40
C SER A 155 -25.92 3.81 20.86
N ALA A 156 -26.76 2.90 21.34
CA ALA A 156 -26.34 1.56 21.73
C ALA A 156 -26.03 0.72 20.48
N VAL A 157 -24.86 0.95 19.88
CA VAL A 157 -24.34 0.05 18.85
C VAL A 157 -23.99 -1.29 19.51
N SER A 158 -24.47 -2.39 18.94
CA SER A 158 -24.22 -3.72 19.49
C SER A 158 -24.25 -4.78 18.39
N ILE A 159 -23.64 -5.93 18.69
CA ILE A 159 -23.73 -7.14 17.88
C ILE A 159 -24.80 -8.01 18.51
N ALA A 160 -25.85 -8.33 17.75
CA ALA A 160 -26.82 -9.31 18.17
C ALA A 160 -26.15 -10.69 18.19
N ASN A 161 -26.40 -11.47 19.26
CA ASN A 161 -25.86 -12.82 19.40
C ASN A 161 -24.32 -12.85 19.31
N SER A 162 -23.65 -11.95 20.05
CA SER A 162 -22.19 -11.74 20.04
C SER A 162 -21.38 -13.01 20.34
N GLY A 163 -21.85 -13.83 21.28
CA GLY A 163 -21.25 -15.12 21.66
C GLY A 163 -21.80 -16.33 20.92
N PHE A 164 -22.57 -16.14 19.84
CA PHE A 164 -23.08 -17.24 18.99
C PHE A 164 -23.95 -18.29 19.71
N GLU A 165 -24.61 -17.90 20.81
CA GLU A 165 -25.41 -18.77 21.68
C GLU A 165 -26.81 -19.12 21.16
N ARG A 166 -27.35 -18.31 20.24
CA ARG A 166 -28.69 -18.52 19.66
C ARG A 166 -28.59 -19.12 18.26
N TYR A 167 -29.12 -20.33 18.09
CA TYR A 167 -29.05 -21.09 16.84
C TYR A 167 -30.13 -22.18 16.74
N GLU A 168 -30.42 -22.60 15.50
CA GLU A 168 -31.21 -23.78 15.19
C GLU A 168 -30.37 -24.74 14.33
N GLY A 169 -30.03 -25.91 14.88
CA GLY A 169 -29.02 -26.79 14.26
C GLY A 169 -27.65 -26.09 14.18
N ASN A 170 -27.13 -25.92 12.95
CA ASN A 170 -25.92 -25.14 12.70
C ASN A 170 -26.20 -23.70 12.24
N ARG A 171 -27.48 -23.29 12.10
CA ARG A 171 -27.86 -21.97 11.60
C ARG A 171 -27.91 -20.96 12.75
N LEU A 172 -27.15 -19.88 12.64
CA LEU A 172 -27.15 -18.82 13.66
C LEU A 172 -28.39 -17.92 13.52
N MET A 173 -28.94 -17.50 14.65
CA MET A 173 -29.96 -16.44 14.68
C MET A 173 -29.27 -15.06 14.65
N ASP A 174 -29.99 -14.06 14.13
CA ASP A 174 -29.59 -12.64 14.05
C ASP A 174 -28.40 -12.31 13.11
N TYR A 175 -27.78 -13.33 12.50
CA TYR A 175 -26.81 -13.15 11.42
C TYR A 175 -27.49 -13.28 10.06
N ARG A 176 -27.28 -12.30 9.18
CA ARG A 176 -27.86 -12.30 7.83
C ARG A 176 -27.19 -13.32 6.91
N PHE A 177 -25.96 -13.71 7.22
CA PHE A 177 -25.17 -14.55 6.37
C PHE A 177 -24.15 -15.36 7.17
N HIS A 178 -23.99 -16.62 6.79
CA HIS A 178 -22.78 -17.39 7.05
C HIS A 178 -22.66 -18.52 6.02
N ASP A 179 -21.42 -18.85 5.63
CA ASP A 179 -21.16 -19.82 4.58
C ASP A 179 -21.59 -21.24 5.03
N ARG A 180 -22.52 -21.83 4.27
CA ARG A 180 -22.98 -23.24 4.30
C ARG A 180 -23.09 -23.85 5.72
N PRO A 181 -24.15 -23.52 6.48
CA PRO A 181 -24.35 -24.04 7.84
C PRO A 181 -24.46 -25.58 7.84
N GLY A 182 -23.61 -26.26 8.60
CA GLY A 182 -23.53 -27.73 8.67
C GLY A 182 -22.59 -28.38 7.64
N GLU A 183 -21.99 -27.60 6.74
CA GLU A 183 -20.98 -28.08 5.80
C GLU A 183 -19.64 -27.35 5.97
N VAL A 184 -19.70 -26.03 6.11
CA VAL A 184 -18.53 -25.14 6.30
C VAL A 184 -18.55 -24.47 7.66
N SER A 185 -19.70 -23.98 8.11
CA SER A 185 -19.87 -23.36 9.42
C SER A 185 -20.67 -24.23 10.38
N PHE A 186 -20.21 -24.34 11.62
CA PHE A 186 -20.75 -25.26 12.62
C PHE A 186 -20.83 -24.56 13.97
N VAL A 187 -21.93 -24.77 14.68
CA VAL A 187 -22.00 -24.39 16.09
C VAL A 187 -21.22 -25.43 16.89
N ASP A 188 -20.18 -25.00 17.61
CA ASP A 188 -19.35 -25.88 18.42
C ASP A 188 -19.62 -25.65 19.91
N LYS A 189 -20.07 -26.70 20.60
CA LYS A 189 -20.38 -26.70 22.04
C LYS A 189 -19.26 -27.27 22.91
N LYS A 190 -18.17 -27.71 22.28
CA LYS A 190 -17.01 -28.31 22.95
C LYS A 190 -15.83 -27.35 23.03
N VAL A 191 -15.63 -26.57 21.96
CA VAL A 191 -14.58 -25.55 21.89
C VAL A 191 -15.27 -24.19 21.76
N TYR A 192 -15.20 -23.39 22.83
CA TYR A 192 -15.74 -22.03 22.89
C TYR A 192 -14.83 -21.15 23.73
N GLY A 193 -14.88 -19.83 23.50
CA GLY A 193 -14.12 -18.82 24.22
C GLY A 193 -14.92 -18.22 25.37
N GLY A 194 -16.20 -17.96 25.13
CA GLY A 194 -17.19 -17.48 26.09
C GLY A 194 -18.45 -18.36 26.11
N GLY A 195 -19.30 -18.18 27.13
CA GLY A 195 -20.62 -18.81 27.16
C GLY A 195 -20.63 -20.35 27.13
N LYS A 196 -21.33 -20.92 26.15
CA LYS A 196 -21.58 -22.37 25.95
C LYS A 196 -21.41 -22.81 24.49
N ALA A 197 -21.21 -21.89 23.55
CA ALA A 197 -21.03 -22.20 22.14
C ALA A 197 -20.08 -21.21 21.46
N SER A 198 -19.48 -21.62 20.35
CA SER A 198 -18.81 -20.71 19.42
C SER A 198 -19.12 -21.09 17.96
N LEU A 199 -18.69 -20.28 17.00
CA LEU A 199 -18.82 -20.59 15.59
C LEU A 199 -17.50 -21.13 15.03
N ARG A 200 -17.50 -22.40 14.63
CA ARG A 200 -16.37 -23.09 14.01
C ARG A 200 -16.53 -23.15 12.50
N PHE A 201 -15.42 -23.02 11.79
CA PHE A 201 -15.34 -23.18 10.35
C PHE A 201 -14.32 -24.26 9.96
N GLU A 202 -14.68 -25.08 8.99
CA GLU A 202 -13.82 -26.11 8.40
C GLU A 202 -14.30 -26.47 6.99
N ASN A 203 -13.62 -27.40 6.31
CA ASN A 203 -13.98 -27.93 4.98
C ASN A 203 -14.11 -26.90 3.84
N PHE A 204 -13.84 -25.63 4.08
CA PHE A 204 -13.99 -24.55 3.09
C PHE A 204 -13.14 -24.73 1.84
N GLY A 205 -11.96 -25.36 1.95
CA GLY A 205 -11.10 -25.67 0.81
C GLY A 205 -11.70 -26.64 -0.21
N ARG A 206 -12.83 -27.29 0.10
CA ARG A 206 -13.58 -28.13 -0.85
C ARG A 206 -14.40 -27.31 -1.84
N TYR A 207 -14.62 -26.02 -1.57
CA TYR A 207 -15.47 -25.14 -2.36
C TYR A 207 -14.64 -24.09 -3.09
N GLU A 208 -15.18 -23.62 -4.21
CA GLU A 208 -14.58 -22.57 -5.01
C GLU A 208 -14.26 -21.33 -4.14
N HIS A 209 -13.06 -20.79 -4.33
CA HIS A 209 -12.50 -19.65 -3.58
C HIS A 209 -12.24 -19.86 -2.08
N GLY A 210 -12.54 -21.03 -1.49
CA GLY A 210 -12.14 -21.34 -0.12
C GLY A 210 -12.72 -20.38 0.93
N HIS A 211 -13.95 -19.92 0.74
CA HIS A 211 -14.58 -18.94 1.62
C HIS A 211 -15.25 -19.60 2.84
N ALA A 212 -15.05 -19.01 4.01
CA ALA A 212 -15.67 -19.40 5.27
C ALA A 212 -15.93 -18.15 6.11
N ARG A 213 -17.14 -17.59 6.04
CA ARG A 213 -17.43 -16.27 6.62
C ARG A 213 -18.78 -16.26 7.32
N VAL A 214 -18.93 -15.33 8.26
CA VAL A 214 -20.19 -14.93 8.89
C VAL A 214 -20.31 -13.40 8.81
N MET A 215 -21.53 -12.88 8.68
CA MET A 215 -21.78 -11.45 8.60
C MET A 215 -23.05 -11.02 9.32
N GLN A 216 -22.94 -9.87 9.99
CA GLN A 216 -24.05 -9.11 10.52
C GLN A 216 -24.04 -7.67 9.96
N GLU A 217 -25.23 -7.14 9.70
CA GLU A 217 -25.43 -5.72 9.39
C GLU A 217 -25.66 -4.95 10.70
N VAL A 218 -24.96 -3.83 10.86
CA VAL A 218 -24.99 -3.02 12.08
C VAL A 218 -25.21 -1.57 11.70
N GLU A 219 -26.18 -0.93 12.36
CA GLU A 219 -26.42 0.50 12.24
C GLU A 219 -25.32 1.26 12.99
N VAL A 220 -24.80 2.29 12.34
CA VAL A 220 -23.77 3.18 12.86
C VAL A 220 -24.20 4.62 12.62
N GLN A 221 -23.68 5.55 13.39
CA GLN A 221 -23.78 6.96 13.06
C GLN A 221 -22.66 7.36 12.08
N PRO A 222 -22.94 8.19 11.05
CA PRO A 222 -21.92 8.80 10.20
C PRO A 222 -20.89 9.61 11.00
N HIS A 223 -19.69 9.74 10.45
CA HIS A 223 -18.57 10.51 10.99
C HIS A 223 -18.25 10.17 12.44
N ARG A 224 -18.22 8.87 12.75
CA ARG A 224 -17.95 8.34 14.09
C ARG A 224 -16.86 7.30 14.02
N CYS A 225 -16.28 6.99 15.17
CA CYS A 225 -15.21 6.03 15.28
C CYS A 225 -15.67 4.83 16.12
N TYR A 226 -15.36 3.63 15.63
CA TYR A 226 -15.79 2.38 16.24
C TYR A 226 -14.59 1.46 16.43
N ARG A 227 -14.70 0.61 17.44
CA ARG A 227 -13.78 -0.49 17.72
C ARG A 227 -14.56 -1.79 17.66
N LEU A 228 -14.04 -2.75 16.90
CA LEU A 228 -14.55 -4.12 16.86
C LEU A 228 -13.56 -5.05 17.54
N THR A 229 -14.07 -6.01 18.30
CA THR A 229 -13.26 -7.10 18.86
C THR A 229 -13.92 -8.46 18.69
N CYS A 230 -13.11 -9.50 18.57
CA CYS A 230 -13.59 -10.89 18.63
C CYS A 230 -12.48 -11.79 19.18
N LEU A 231 -12.86 -12.94 19.74
CA LEU A 231 -11.94 -14.04 19.99
C LEU A 231 -11.80 -14.88 18.74
N VAL A 232 -10.57 -15.32 18.45
CA VAL A 232 -10.28 -16.25 17.36
C VAL A 232 -9.33 -17.33 17.84
N ARG A 233 -9.57 -18.56 17.41
CA ARG A 233 -8.69 -19.72 17.58
C ARG A 233 -8.48 -20.37 16.21
N THR A 234 -7.29 -20.88 15.94
CA THR A 234 -6.98 -21.54 14.66
C THR A 234 -6.24 -22.84 14.88
N GLU A 235 -6.43 -23.78 13.97
CA GLU A 235 -5.73 -25.06 13.94
C GLU A 235 -5.38 -25.42 12.50
N SER A 236 -4.09 -25.36 12.18
CA SER A 236 -3.51 -25.64 10.86
C SER A 236 -4.25 -24.91 9.72
N LEU A 237 -4.65 -23.66 9.97
CA LEU A 237 -5.37 -22.81 9.02
C LEU A 237 -4.44 -22.34 7.91
N GLU A 238 -4.71 -22.80 6.68
CA GLU A 238 -3.91 -22.44 5.52
C GLU A 238 -4.69 -21.63 4.46
N PRO A 239 -4.03 -20.69 3.77
CA PRO A 239 -2.67 -20.21 4.05
C PRO A 239 -2.64 -19.39 5.35
N GLU A 240 -1.50 -19.38 6.05
CA GLU A 240 -1.33 -18.57 7.26
C GLU A 240 -1.78 -17.11 7.04
N GLY A 241 -2.60 -16.59 7.97
CA GLY A 241 -3.11 -15.22 7.91
C GLY A 241 -4.25 -15.00 6.92
N CYS A 242 -4.91 -16.06 6.42
CA CYS A 242 -6.11 -15.97 5.59
C CYS A 242 -7.35 -15.51 6.36
N PHE A 243 -7.38 -15.65 7.70
CA PHE A 243 -8.42 -15.06 8.54
C PHE A 243 -8.39 -13.53 8.48
N ARG A 244 -9.56 -12.93 8.28
CA ARG A 244 -9.77 -11.48 8.21
C ARG A 244 -11.02 -11.07 8.95
N THR A 245 -10.99 -9.83 9.41
CA THR A 245 -12.13 -9.07 9.90
C THR A 245 -12.32 -7.90 8.95
N THR A 246 -13.47 -7.80 8.30
CA THR A 246 -13.71 -6.77 7.29
C THR A 246 -14.96 -6.00 7.64
N VAL A 247 -14.89 -4.68 7.58
CA VAL A 247 -16.06 -3.79 7.69
C VAL A 247 -16.29 -3.18 6.31
N LEU A 248 -17.43 -3.50 5.71
CA LEU A 248 -17.83 -2.99 4.41
C LEU A 248 -19.00 -2.02 4.56
N ALA A 249 -18.97 -0.92 3.83
CA ALA A 249 -20.14 -0.10 3.61
C ALA A 249 -21.17 -0.81 2.71
N ALA A 250 -22.37 -0.25 2.61
CA ALA A 250 -23.47 -0.82 1.82
C ALA A 250 -23.12 -0.99 0.33
N ASP A 251 -22.31 -0.07 -0.21
CA ASP A 251 -21.78 -0.05 -1.58
C ASP A 251 -20.57 -0.98 -1.80
N GLY A 252 -20.10 -1.65 -0.75
CA GLY A 252 -18.95 -2.57 -0.80
C GLY A 252 -17.60 -1.93 -0.49
N ARG A 253 -17.54 -0.63 -0.21
CA ARG A 253 -16.29 0.05 0.20
C ARG A 253 -15.77 -0.50 1.52
N SER A 254 -14.48 -0.83 1.58
CA SER A 254 -13.85 -1.32 2.81
C SER A 254 -13.45 -0.18 3.75
N LEU A 255 -14.08 -0.11 4.91
CA LEU A 255 -13.85 0.92 5.95
C LEU A 255 -12.80 0.50 6.97
N ALA A 256 -12.50 -0.80 7.06
CA ALA A 256 -11.51 -1.37 7.95
C ALA A 256 -10.58 -2.36 7.21
N PRO A 257 -9.83 -1.91 6.20
CA PRO A 257 -8.92 -2.78 5.48
C PRO A 257 -7.72 -3.13 6.38
N TRP A 258 -7.86 -4.05 7.33
CA TRP A 258 -6.82 -4.42 8.30
C TRP A 258 -6.65 -5.94 8.36
N ASN A 259 -5.39 -6.40 8.48
CA ASN A 259 -5.07 -7.81 8.61
C ASN A 259 -4.48 -8.10 10.02
N PRO A 260 -5.18 -8.88 10.86
CA PRO A 260 -4.73 -9.23 12.21
C PRO A 260 -3.48 -10.10 12.30
N LYS A 261 -3.07 -10.75 11.21
CA LYS A 261 -2.03 -11.79 11.17
C LYS A 261 -2.27 -12.87 12.23
N VAL A 262 -3.44 -13.50 12.14
CA VAL A 262 -3.72 -14.70 12.95
C VAL A 262 -2.86 -15.84 12.40
N PRO A 263 -2.01 -16.49 13.23
CA PRO A 263 -1.18 -17.62 12.81
C PRO A 263 -2.00 -18.80 12.31
N SER A 264 -1.35 -19.72 11.58
CA SER A 264 -1.97 -20.98 11.15
C SER A 264 -2.54 -21.78 12.34
N THR A 265 -1.83 -21.78 13.48
CA THR A 265 -2.31 -22.39 14.74
C THR A 265 -2.10 -21.44 15.91
N THR A 266 -3.17 -21.18 16.67
CA THR A 266 -3.13 -20.45 17.95
C THR A 266 -4.33 -20.85 18.80
N ASP A 267 -4.16 -20.84 20.13
CA ASP A 267 -5.32 -20.84 21.02
C ASP A 267 -6.08 -19.50 20.95
N TRP A 268 -7.19 -19.40 21.67
CA TRP A 268 -8.03 -18.21 21.75
C TRP A 268 -7.20 -16.94 21.97
N ARG A 269 -7.33 -16.02 21.03
CA ARG A 269 -6.72 -14.70 21.10
C ARG A 269 -7.71 -13.62 20.70
N LYS A 270 -7.61 -12.48 21.36
CA LYS A 270 -8.41 -11.31 21.02
C LYS A 270 -7.87 -10.63 19.77
N VAL A 271 -8.73 -10.41 18.80
CA VAL A 271 -8.52 -9.57 17.63
C VAL A 271 -9.19 -8.23 17.89
N VAL A 272 -8.51 -7.12 17.55
CA VAL A 272 -9.02 -5.75 17.74
C VAL A 272 -8.74 -4.94 16.49
N LEU A 273 -9.78 -4.36 15.91
CA LEU A 273 -9.68 -3.35 14.86
C LEU A 273 -10.48 -2.11 15.23
N GLY A 274 -10.25 -1.02 14.51
CA GLY A 274 -11.16 0.11 14.50
C GLY A 274 -11.46 0.55 13.09
N PHE A 275 -12.49 1.39 12.96
CA PHE A 275 -12.87 2.01 11.72
C PHE A 275 -13.54 3.37 11.97
N ASN A 276 -13.59 4.19 10.93
CA ASN A 276 -14.42 5.38 10.88
C ASN A 276 -15.60 5.08 9.96
N SER A 277 -16.81 5.47 10.35
CA SER A 277 -18.00 5.24 9.53
C SER A 277 -18.06 6.07 8.26
N LEU A 278 -17.17 7.06 8.07
CA LEU A 278 -17.21 8.02 6.96
C LEU A 278 -18.64 8.60 6.85
N ASP A 279 -19.23 8.64 5.66
CA ASP A 279 -20.59 9.14 5.45
C ASP A 279 -21.68 8.07 5.70
N TYR A 280 -21.31 6.86 6.12
CA TYR A 280 -22.23 5.72 6.18
C TYR A 280 -22.95 5.63 7.54
N ASP A 281 -24.22 5.25 7.49
CA ASP A 281 -25.09 4.98 8.64
C ASP A 281 -25.30 3.47 8.90
N LYS A 282 -24.69 2.62 8.07
CA LYS A 282 -24.79 1.17 8.15
C LYS A 282 -23.55 0.50 7.61
N VAL A 283 -23.13 -0.58 8.27
CA VAL A 283 -21.99 -1.40 7.86
C VAL A 283 -22.31 -2.89 7.90
N ARG A 284 -21.62 -3.65 7.07
CA ARG A 284 -21.57 -5.12 7.09
C ARG A 284 -20.26 -5.56 7.71
N ILE A 285 -20.35 -6.29 8.82
CA ILE A 285 -19.20 -6.77 9.57
C ILE A 285 -19.01 -8.24 9.25
N TYR A 286 -17.92 -8.57 8.56
CA TYR A 286 -17.55 -9.94 8.24
C TYR A 286 -16.42 -10.43 9.15
N LEU A 287 -16.55 -11.65 9.64
CA LEU A 287 -15.46 -12.45 10.20
C LEU A 287 -15.29 -13.71 9.34
N GLY A 288 -14.06 -14.10 9.01
CA GLY A 288 -13.86 -15.33 8.28
C GLY A 288 -12.54 -15.44 7.53
N ALA A 289 -12.44 -16.47 6.69
CA ALA A 289 -11.34 -16.67 5.76
C ALA A 289 -11.79 -16.44 4.31
N TRP A 290 -10.88 -15.88 3.51
CA TRP A 290 -10.99 -15.78 2.06
C TRP A 290 -9.79 -16.50 1.45
N GLY A 291 -10.04 -17.43 0.51
CA GLY A 291 -8.98 -18.23 -0.09
C GLY A 291 -8.38 -19.26 0.87
N GLY A 292 -9.13 -19.72 1.87
CA GLY A 292 -8.69 -20.78 2.76
C GLY A 292 -8.61 -22.11 2.02
N SER A 293 -7.52 -22.85 2.19
CA SER A 293 -7.29 -24.15 1.55
C SER A 293 -7.55 -25.33 2.49
N SER A 294 -7.28 -25.18 3.79
CA SER A 294 -7.43 -26.25 4.77
C SER A 294 -7.40 -25.71 6.20
N GLY A 295 -7.61 -26.61 7.17
CA GLY A 295 -7.57 -26.30 8.59
C GLY A 295 -8.93 -25.94 9.18
N ARG A 296 -8.89 -25.44 10.41
CA ARG A 296 -10.07 -25.04 11.18
C ARG A 296 -9.83 -23.71 11.88
N PHE A 297 -10.90 -22.95 12.06
CA PHE A 297 -10.86 -21.80 12.96
C PHE A 297 -12.19 -21.63 13.67
N TRP A 298 -12.14 -20.98 14.82
CA TRP A 298 -13.29 -20.65 15.64
C TRP A 298 -13.32 -19.14 15.86
N VAL A 299 -14.52 -18.57 15.89
CA VAL A 299 -14.76 -17.19 16.31
C VAL A 299 -15.76 -17.17 17.46
N ASP A 300 -15.54 -16.24 18.39
CA ASP A 300 -16.41 -16.04 19.55
C ASP A 300 -16.39 -14.58 20.01
N ASP A 301 -17.35 -14.19 20.85
CA ASP A 301 -17.45 -12.87 21.50
C ASP A 301 -17.21 -11.68 20.56
N LEU A 302 -17.97 -11.61 19.45
CA LEU A 302 -17.93 -10.49 18.53
C LEU A 302 -18.61 -9.26 19.14
N GLU A 303 -17.84 -8.21 19.37
CA GLU A 303 -18.29 -6.96 20.01
C GLU A 303 -17.96 -5.76 19.13
N ILE A 304 -18.86 -4.77 19.14
CA ILE A 304 -18.65 -3.44 18.58
C ILE A 304 -18.88 -2.38 19.66
N GLN A 305 -18.08 -1.32 19.63
CA GLN A 305 -18.24 -0.18 20.51
C GLN A 305 -17.91 1.11 19.75
N GLU A 306 -18.73 2.15 19.90
CA GLU A 306 -18.32 3.50 19.54
C GLU A 306 -17.21 3.97 20.50
N VAL A 307 -16.20 4.66 19.99
CA VAL A 307 -15.03 5.12 20.77
C VAL A 307 -14.66 6.55 20.41
N GLY A 308 -14.25 7.32 21.42
CA GLY A 308 -13.78 8.70 21.26
C GLY A 308 -12.26 8.84 21.41
N LEU A 309 -11.66 9.82 20.74
CA LEU A 309 -10.30 10.32 20.99
C LEU A 309 -9.15 9.30 20.89
N LEU A 310 -9.32 8.18 20.20
CA LEU A 310 -8.20 7.33 19.80
C LEU A 310 -7.51 7.94 18.57
N ASN A 311 -6.18 7.88 18.54
CA ASN A 311 -5.34 8.33 17.43
C ASN A 311 -5.61 9.78 16.97
N VAL A 312 -5.96 10.66 17.91
CA VAL A 312 -6.21 12.09 17.65
C VAL A 312 -4.98 12.75 17.03
N LEU A 313 -5.18 13.47 15.93
CA LEU A 313 -4.12 14.19 15.24
C LEU A 313 -4.15 15.68 15.60
N ARG A 314 -2.98 16.24 15.92
CA ARG A 314 -2.81 17.63 16.36
C ARG A 314 -1.89 18.40 15.42
N ARG A 315 -2.50 19.12 14.47
CA ARG A 315 -1.84 20.04 13.53
C ARG A 315 -2.87 21.05 12.98
N PRO A 316 -2.45 22.13 12.27
CA PRO A 316 -3.38 23.15 11.77
C PRO A 316 -4.54 22.60 10.91
N GLY A 317 -4.29 21.56 10.11
CA GLY A 317 -5.31 20.89 9.30
C GLY A 317 -6.26 19.96 10.06
N THR A 318 -6.08 19.77 11.38
CA THR A 318 -6.92 18.91 12.22
C THR A 318 -7.37 19.63 13.50
N PRO A 319 -8.18 20.70 13.38
CA PRO A 319 -8.68 21.39 14.56
C PRO A 319 -9.59 20.48 15.39
N ILE A 320 -9.62 20.74 16.70
CA ILE A 320 -10.58 20.13 17.62
C ILE A 320 -11.60 21.20 18.02
N ARG A 321 -12.87 20.81 18.01
CA ARG A 321 -13.99 21.64 18.45
C ARG A 321 -14.66 20.96 19.64
N VAL A 322 -14.78 21.66 20.75
CA VAL A 322 -15.53 21.22 21.93
C VAL A 322 -16.64 22.23 22.17
N ARG A 323 -17.89 21.79 22.08
CA ARG A 323 -19.06 22.64 22.33
C ARG A 323 -19.99 21.99 23.34
N ASP A 324 -20.77 22.82 24.02
CA ASP A 324 -21.92 22.36 24.76
C ASP A 324 -22.95 21.72 23.81
N GLU A 325 -23.58 20.64 24.26
CA GLU A 325 -24.59 19.94 23.46
C GLU A 325 -25.85 20.78 23.27
N GLU A 326 -26.36 21.40 24.34
CA GLU A 326 -27.66 22.08 24.37
C GLU A 326 -27.59 23.52 23.82
N THR A 327 -26.63 24.31 24.32
CA THR A 327 -26.48 25.74 24.03
C THR A 327 -25.59 26.01 22.83
N GLY A 328 -24.79 25.02 22.39
CA GLY A 328 -23.80 25.19 21.32
C GLY A 328 -22.59 26.06 21.70
N VAL A 329 -22.47 26.49 22.96
CA VAL A 329 -21.36 27.33 23.43
C VAL A 329 -20.02 26.65 23.15
N LEU A 330 -19.11 27.37 22.49
CA LEU A 330 -17.77 26.89 22.20
C LEU A 330 -16.83 27.07 23.39
N TYR A 331 -16.14 25.98 23.74
CA TYR A 331 -15.11 25.97 24.76
C TYR A 331 -13.73 26.12 24.16
N THR A 332 -12.84 26.75 24.92
CA THR A 332 -11.49 27.09 24.48
C THR A 332 -10.47 26.18 25.17
N GLU A 333 -9.64 25.49 24.37
CA GLU A 333 -8.52 24.71 24.88
C GLU A 333 -7.56 25.60 25.68
N GLY A 334 -7.03 25.07 26.78
CA GLY A 334 -6.15 25.81 27.68
C GLY A 334 -6.90 26.74 28.65
N LYS A 335 -8.14 27.13 28.37
CA LYS A 335 -9.00 27.92 29.29
C LYS A 335 -10.05 27.05 29.98
N ASP A 336 -10.84 26.32 29.20
CA ASP A 336 -11.96 25.51 29.71
C ASP A 336 -11.58 24.03 29.87
N PHE A 337 -10.71 23.52 29.01
CA PHE A 337 -10.25 22.13 29.04
C PHE A 337 -8.75 22.02 28.70
N THR A 338 -8.12 20.91 29.07
CA THR A 338 -6.71 20.63 28.80
C THR A 338 -6.52 20.18 27.36
N ARG A 339 -5.28 20.26 26.85
CA ARG A 339 -4.96 19.76 25.51
C ARG A 339 -5.41 18.31 25.33
N ILE A 340 -6.18 18.05 24.26
CA ILE A 340 -6.71 16.72 23.93
C ILE A 340 -5.73 15.99 23.02
N GLU A 341 -5.12 14.92 23.51
CA GLU A 341 -4.17 14.11 22.75
C GLU A 341 -4.34 12.62 23.09
N ASP A 342 -3.96 11.76 22.16
CA ASP A 342 -3.75 10.33 22.44
C ASP A 342 -2.27 10.11 22.77
N PRO A 343 -1.90 9.81 24.04
CA PRO A 343 -0.51 9.62 24.43
C PRO A 343 0.19 8.47 23.70
N LYS A 344 -0.57 7.48 23.20
CA LYS A 344 0.01 6.33 22.50
C LYS A 344 0.19 6.56 21.00
N LEU A 345 -0.67 7.40 20.39
CA LEU A 345 -0.77 7.69 18.95
C LEU A 345 -0.03 6.66 18.08
N ASN A 346 -0.63 5.50 17.89
CA ASN A 346 0.00 4.35 17.22
C ASN A 346 -0.83 3.81 16.05
N PHE A 347 -1.94 4.50 15.73
CA PHE A 347 -2.88 4.18 14.66
C PHE A 347 -3.59 2.84 14.84
N ARG A 348 -3.60 2.31 16.07
CA ARG A 348 -4.29 1.08 16.49
C ARG A 348 -5.36 1.40 17.53
N PHE A 349 -6.23 0.42 17.78
CA PHE A 349 -7.43 0.56 18.62
C PHE A 349 -7.40 -0.30 19.89
N GLY A 350 -6.24 -0.90 20.18
CA GLY A 350 -6.06 -1.83 21.31
C GLY A 350 -5.85 -1.19 22.67
N HIS A 351 -5.99 0.14 22.80
CA HIS A 351 -5.85 0.85 24.08
C HIS A 351 -7.12 1.63 24.44
N ASN A 352 -7.17 2.07 25.69
CA ASN A 352 -8.31 2.84 26.19
C ASN A 352 -8.26 4.28 25.65
N PRO A 353 -9.43 4.83 25.27
CA PRO A 353 -9.53 6.22 24.84
C PRO A 353 -9.17 7.19 25.97
N PRO A 354 -8.48 8.30 25.68
CA PRO A 354 -8.20 9.33 26.67
C PRO A 354 -9.49 10.08 27.05
N ALA A 355 -9.48 10.66 28.25
CA ALA A 355 -10.52 11.58 28.71
C ALA A 355 -10.06 13.03 28.51
N ILE A 356 -11.01 13.96 28.40
CA ILE A 356 -10.74 15.39 28.32
C ILE A 356 -10.62 15.93 29.75
N GLY A 357 -9.48 16.52 30.13
CA GLY A 357 -9.35 17.18 31.43
C GLY A 357 -10.09 18.52 31.43
N ILE A 358 -10.95 18.76 32.42
CA ILE A 358 -11.63 20.04 32.62
C ILE A 358 -10.79 20.90 33.58
N ARG A 359 -10.56 22.18 33.23
CA ARG A 359 -9.75 23.06 34.07
C ARG A 359 -10.56 23.53 35.29
N PRO A 360 -9.92 23.77 36.46
CA PRO A 360 -10.64 24.21 37.67
C PRO A 360 -11.46 25.50 37.50
N ALA A 361 -10.95 26.47 36.74
CA ALA A 361 -11.64 27.74 36.45
C ALA A 361 -12.52 27.68 35.18
N SER A 362 -12.87 26.48 34.71
CA SER A 362 -13.62 26.29 33.48
C SER A 362 -15.07 26.74 33.61
N ARG A 363 -15.62 27.15 32.46
CA ARG A 363 -17.07 27.35 32.29
C ARG A 363 -17.82 26.02 32.22
N ILE A 364 -17.13 24.93 31.88
CA ILE A 364 -17.69 23.57 31.81
C ILE A 364 -18.00 23.06 33.22
N LYS A 365 -19.21 22.56 33.44
CA LYS A 365 -19.71 22.09 34.74
C LYS A 365 -19.80 20.56 34.80
N ASN A 366 -19.86 20.04 36.03
CA ASN A 366 -20.09 18.61 36.24
C ASN A 366 -21.47 18.19 35.73
N GLY A 367 -21.59 16.99 35.17
CA GLY A 367 -22.80 16.48 34.53
C GLY A 367 -23.05 17.02 33.11
N GLN A 368 -22.29 18.03 32.68
CA GLN A 368 -22.50 18.66 31.38
C GLN A 368 -22.15 17.72 30.22
N ARG A 369 -22.92 17.84 29.14
CA ARG A 369 -22.80 17.05 27.92
C ARG A 369 -22.13 17.88 26.83
N LEU A 370 -21.05 17.35 26.27
CA LEU A 370 -20.19 18.03 25.30
C LEU A 370 -20.21 17.29 23.97
N ARG A 371 -20.23 18.05 22.88
CA ARG A 371 -20.05 17.57 21.51
C ARG A 371 -18.65 17.90 21.04
N VAL A 372 -17.91 16.87 20.65
CA VAL A 372 -16.49 16.97 20.31
C VAL A 372 -16.25 16.51 18.88
N SER A 373 -15.87 17.46 18.02
CA SER A 373 -15.44 17.18 16.65
C SER A 373 -13.91 17.20 16.58
N TYR A 374 -13.30 16.18 15.97
CA TYR A 374 -11.86 16.01 15.90
C TYR A 374 -11.47 15.18 14.68
N TYR A 375 -10.17 15.00 14.46
CA TYR A 375 -9.66 14.12 13.41
C TYR A 375 -8.73 13.07 13.99
N HIS A 376 -8.74 11.87 13.41
CA HIS A 376 -7.91 10.76 13.83
C HIS A 376 -7.24 10.08 12.64
N GLY A 377 -6.12 9.40 12.90
CA GLY A 377 -5.43 8.56 11.92
C GLY A 377 -5.70 7.08 12.16
N MET A 378 -5.56 6.26 11.10
CA MET A 378 -5.72 4.81 11.20
C MET A 378 -4.70 4.09 10.33
N ALA A 379 -4.31 2.90 10.80
CA ALA A 379 -3.48 1.99 10.03
C ALA A 379 -4.33 1.12 9.09
N ILE A 380 -3.80 0.89 7.90
CA ILE A 380 -4.36 0.04 6.85
C ILE A 380 -3.45 -1.19 6.66
N ASN A 381 -4.04 -2.28 6.21
CA ASN A 381 -3.48 -3.60 6.01
C ASN A 381 -2.70 -4.08 7.23
N ARG A 382 -1.37 -4.14 7.11
CA ARG A 382 -0.45 -4.65 8.13
C ARG A 382 0.25 -3.53 8.92
N GLY A 383 -0.27 -2.31 8.88
CA GLY A 383 0.29 -1.16 9.62
C GLY A 383 0.67 0.05 8.75
N GLN A 384 0.27 0.07 7.48
CA GLN A 384 0.52 1.20 6.59
C GLN A 384 -0.27 2.43 7.06
N VAL A 385 0.36 3.60 7.04
CA VAL A 385 -0.30 4.86 7.38
C VAL A 385 0.10 5.88 6.32
N SER A 386 -0.88 6.43 5.62
CA SER A 386 -0.65 7.46 4.61
C SER A 386 -0.39 8.82 5.26
N VAL A 387 0.34 9.69 4.56
CA VAL A 387 0.67 11.06 4.99
C VAL A 387 -0.31 12.06 4.36
N CYS A 388 -0.58 13.16 5.06
CA CYS A 388 -1.35 14.25 4.49
C CYS A 388 -0.52 15.06 3.47
N MET A 389 -0.90 15.01 2.20
CA MET A 389 -0.27 15.78 1.10
C MET A 389 -0.60 17.29 1.11
N SER A 390 -1.28 17.79 2.13
CA SER A 390 -1.63 19.23 2.23
C SER A 390 -0.98 19.91 3.43
N GLU A 391 -0.13 19.21 4.18
CA GLU A 391 0.55 19.77 5.35
C GLU A 391 1.93 20.31 4.98
N PRO A 392 2.22 21.61 5.17
CA PRO A 392 3.50 22.22 4.79
C PRO A 392 4.72 21.55 5.40
N LYS A 393 4.62 21.11 6.66
CA LYS A 393 5.71 20.45 7.40
C LYS A 393 6.21 19.16 6.72
N VAL A 394 5.38 18.50 5.92
CA VAL A 394 5.79 17.33 5.13
C VAL A 394 6.86 17.72 4.11
N TYR A 395 6.64 18.83 3.40
CA TYR A 395 7.57 19.36 2.40
C TYR A 395 8.84 19.95 3.04
N GLU A 396 8.73 20.58 4.21
CA GLU A 396 9.89 21.03 4.98
C GLU A 396 10.83 19.87 5.35
N ILE A 397 10.24 18.73 5.74
CA ILE A 397 11.00 17.50 5.99
C ILE A 397 11.67 17.05 4.70
N TRP A 398 10.90 16.79 3.63
CA TRP A 398 11.47 16.27 2.38
C TRP A 398 12.58 17.15 1.81
N LYS A 399 12.43 18.49 1.87
CA LYS A 399 13.45 19.46 1.44
C LYS A 399 14.76 19.34 2.24
N ARG A 400 14.69 19.00 3.52
CA ARG A 400 15.90 18.72 4.31
C ARG A 400 16.51 17.37 3.93
N GLN A 401 15.67 16.35 3.76
CA GLN A 401 16.12 14.99 3.46
C GLN A 401 16.79 14.90 2.09
N ILE A 402 16.28 15.59 1.07
CA ILE A 402 16.87 15.55 -0.28
C ILE A 402 18.27 16.12 -0.32
N LYS A 403 18.50 17.22 0.40
CA LYS A 403 19.83 17.85 0.51
C LYS A 403 20.81 16.87 1.15
N MET A 404 20.43 16.28 2.28
CA MET A 404 21.26 15.30 2.97
C MET A 404 21.55 14.06 2.12
N LEU A 405 20.58 13.61 1.33
CA LEU A 405 20.73 12.47 0.42
C LEU A 405 21.70 12.81 -0.70
N HIS A 406 21.51 13.96 -1.36
CA HIS A 406 22.33 14.39 -2.48
C HIS A 406 23.77 14.65 -2.06
N GLU A 407 24.03 15.27 -0.91
CA GLU A 407 25.38 15.44 -0.35
C GLU A 407 26.14 14.12 -0.16
N ARG A 408 25.42 13.00 0.03
CA ARG A 408 26.00 11.69 0.36
C ARG A 408 26.16 10.78 -0.84
N LEU A 409 25.17 10.77 -1.73
CA LEU A 409 25.12 9.85 -2.87
C LEU A 409 25.27 10.56 -4.22
N ALA A 410 24.90 11.84 -4.32
CA ALA A 410 24.74 12.60 -5.56
C ALA A 410 24.14 11.78 -6.73
N PRO A 411 22.95 11.16 -6.56
CA PRO A 411 22.41 10.28 -7.59
C PRO A 411 21.84 11.06 -8.77
N ASP A 412 21.91 10.44 -9.95
CA ASP A 412 21.37 10.96 -11.21
C ASP A 412 19.90 10.59 -11.39
N LYS A 413 19.45 9.49 -10.77
CA LYS A 413 18.08 8.96 -10.87
C LYS A 413 17.43 8.84 -9.49
N TYR A 414 16.13 9.10 -9.42
CA TYR A 414 15.34 8.97 -8.19
C TYR A 414 14.02 8.27 -8.51
N LEU A 415 13.59 7.34 -7.66
CA LEU A 415 12.25 6.77 -7.75
C LEU A 415 11.37 7.33 -6.63
N LEU A 416 10.25 7.94 -6.99
CA LEU A 416 9.23 8.38 -6.03
C LEU A 416 8.37 7.18 -5.63
N SER A 417 8.29 6.91 -4.33
CA SER A 417 7.43 5.85 -3.75
C SER A 417 5.98 6.32 -3.60
N MET A 418 5.39 6.77 -4.69
CA MET A 418 4.02 7.31 -4.73
C MET A 418 3.02 6.23 -5.12
N ASP A 419 3.11 5.10 -4.42
CA ASP A 419 2.29 3.91 -4.57
C ASP A 419 1.28 3.78 -3.42
N GLU A 420 0.13 3.18 -3.73
CA GLU A 420 -0.87 2.70 -2.79
C GLU A 420 -1.30 3.71 -1.70
N ILE A 421 -1.68 4.93 -2.11
CA ILE A 421 -2.10 6.00 -1.21
C ILE A 421 -3.56 5.77 -0.76
N ARG A 422 -3.71 5.02 0.32
CA ARG A 422 -5.01 4.46 0.76
C ARG A 422 -5.82 5.36 1.71
N ALA A 423 -5.32 6.53 2.07
CA ALA A 423 -6.05 7.53 2.85
C ALA A 423 -5.60 8.95 2.51
N GLY A 424 -6.55 9.88 2.47
CA GLY A 424 -6.28 11.29 2.14
C GLY A 424 -7.57 12.10 2.01
N GLY A 425 -7.44 13.42 1.87
CA GLY A 425 -8.55 14.30 1.47
C GLY A 425 -9.46 14.84 2.58
N ALA A 426 -9.66 14.11 3.68
CA ALA A 426 -10.72 14.48 4.62
C ALA A 426 -10.37 15.60 5.62
N CYS A 427 -9.08 15.90 5.82
CA CYS A 427 -8.68 16.93 6.80
C CYS A 427 -8.93 18.35 6.30
N ARG A 428 -9.01 19.32 7.22
CA ARG A 428 -9.24 20.73 6.90
C ARG A 428 -8.17 21.33 5.99
N ALA A 429 -6.91 20.89 6.10
CA ALA A 429 -5.85 21.34 5.21
C ALA A 429 -6.12 20.93 3.76
N CYS A 430 -6.54 19.69 3.51
CA CYS A 430 -6.93 19.23 2.19
C CYS A 430 -8.14 20.00 1.67
N LYS A 431 -9.23 20.07 2.45
CA LYS A 431 -10.48 20.73 2.04
C LYS A 431 -10.29 22.21 1.72
N LYS A 432 -9.43 22.93 2.46
CA LYS A 432 -9.11 24.34 2.20
C LYS A 432 -8.45 24.59 0.85
N ARG A 433 -7.83 23.59 0.22
CA ARG A 433 -7.18 23.75 -1.08
C ARG A 433 -8.18 23.97 -2.21
N GLY A 434 -9.43 23.52 -2.06
CA GLY A 434 -10.42 23.56 -3.15
C GLY A 434 -10.02 22.72 -4.36
N LEU A 435 -9.14 21.73 -4.18
CA LEU A 435 -8.63 20.83 -5.21
C LEU A 435 -9.21 19.43 -5.05
N SER A 436 -9.34 18.68 -6.15
CA SER A 436 -9.63 17.25 -6.10
C SER A 436 -8.45 16.45 -5.54
N MET A 437 -8.68 15.19 -5.15
CA MET A 437 -7.59 14.32 -4.67
C MET A 437 -6.56 14.00 -5.76
N ALA A 438 -7.00 13.82 -7.01
CA ALA A 438 -6.14 13.75 -8.19
C ALA A 438 -5.20 14.98 -8.32
N GLN A 439 -5.74 16.19 -8.15
CA GLN A 439 -4.95 17.43 -8.19
C GLN A 439 -4.00 17.58 -7.00
N ILE A 440 -4.43 17.22 -5.79
CA ILE A 440 -3.58 17.23 -4.59
C ILE A 440 -2.40 16.26 -4.77
N LEU A 441 -2.65 15.08 -5.33
CA LEU A 441 -1.61 14.10 -5.64
C LEU A 441 -0.62 14.64 -6.68
N GLY A 442 -1.12 15.17 -7.80
CA GLY A 442 -0.27 15.75 -8.84
C GLY A 442 0.60 16.89 -8.35
N ASP A 443 0.02 17.82 -7.58
CA ASP A 443 0.76 18.91 -6.94
C ASP A 443 1.84 18.40 -5.96
N CYS A 444 1.53 17.36 -5.18
CA CYS A 444 2.52 16.74 -4.30
C CYS A 444 3.70 16.16 -5.09
N VAL A 445 3.44 15.45 -6.19
CA VAL A 445 4.49 14.92 -7.07
C VAL A 445 5.29 16.05 -7.72
N ALA A 446 4.64 17.09 -8.23
CA ALA A 446 5.32 18.23 -8.84
C ALA A 446 6.27 18.92 -7.84
N GLN A 447 5.84 19.10 -6.59
CA GLN A 447 6.70 19.64 -5.53
C GLN A 447 7.87 18.71 -5.19
N GLN A 448 7.65 17.39 -5.12
CA GLN A 448 8.70 16.40 -4.91
C GLN A 448 9.76 16.45 -6.01
N VAL A 449 9.33 16.49 -7.27
CA VAL A 449 10.22 16.63 -8.44
C VAL A 449 11.00 17.94 -8.37
N GLY A 450 10.34 19.05 -8.04
CA GLY A 450 10.98 20.35 -7.85
C GLY A 450 12.08 20.30 -6.78
N MET A 451 11.80 19.70 -5.62
CA MET A 451 12.80 19.56 -4.55
C MET A 451 14.02 18.70 -4.94
N ILE A 452 13.82 17.67 -5.77
CA ILE A 452 14.92 16.88 -6.32
C ILE A 452 15.75 17.73 -7.29
N ARG A 453 15.09 18.50 -8.16
CA ARG A 453 15.75 19.34 -9.16
C ARG A 453 16.47 20.55 -8.57
N ASP A 454 16.02 21.04 -7.41
CA ASP A 454 16.73 22.06 -6.64
C ASP A 454 18.15 21.62 -6.24
N VAL A 455 18.39 20.32 -6.03
CA VAL A 455 19.71 19.78 -5.68
C VAL A 455 20.42 19.13 -6.87
N ASN A 456 19.69 18.62 -7.85
CA ASN A 456 20.24 18.10 -9.11
C ASN A 456 19.32 18.48 -10.30
N PRO A 457 19.60 19.58 -11.01
CA PRO A 457 18.76 20.03 -12.14
C PRO A 457 18.64 19.02 -13.28
N GLY A 458 19.63 18.12 -13.43
CA GLY A 458 19.65 17.07 -14.45
C GLY A 458 19.03 15.75 -13.99
N ALA A 459 18.45 15.69 -12.79
CA ALA A 459 17.92 14.46 -12.23
C ALA A 459 16.76 13.90 -13.08
N GLU A 460 16.89 12.62 -13.43
CA GLU A 460 15.81 11.83 -13.98
C GLU A 460 14.96 11.27 -12.84
N VAL A 461 13.65 11.52 -12.90
CA VAL A 461 12.72 11.12 -11.84
C VAL A 461 11.72 10.12 -12.38
N LEU A 462 11.59 9.02 -11.64
CA LEU A 462 10.68 7.93 -11.90
C LEU A 462 9.59 7.90 -10.82
N VAL A 463 8.45 7.28 -11.12
CA VAL A 463 7.36 7.10 -10.14
C VAL A 463 6.60 5.80 -10.41
N TRP A 464 6.14 5.12 -9.37
CA TRP A 464 5.21 3.98 -9.52
C TRP A 464 3.91 4.41 -10.20
N SER A 465 3.37 3.56 -11.08
CA SER A 465 2.25 3.93 -11.96
C SER A 465 0.88 3.92 -11.29
N ASP A 466 0.70 3.15 -10.21
CA ASP A 466 -0.62 2.65 -9.82
C ASP A 466 -1.60 3.77 -9.47
N MET A 467 -1.12 4.82 -8.78
CA MET A 467 -1.95 5.97 -8.42
C MET A 467 -2.29 6.91 -9.59
N PHE A 468 -1.71 6.66 -10.78
CA PHE A 468 -1.88 7.42 -12.02
C PHE A 468 -2.48 6.61 -13.17
N ASP A 469 -2.71 5.32 -12.95
CA ASP A 469 -3.13 4.39 -13.99
C ASP A 469 -4.62 4.04 -13.84
N PRO A 470 -5.47 4.39 -14.82
CA PRO A 470 -6.90 4.07 -14.78
C PRO A 470 -7.18 2.57 -14.85
N ASN A 471 -6.20 1.75 -15.28
CA ASN A 471 -6.29 0.29 -15.26
C ASN A 471 -5.87 -0.29 -13.91
N HIS A 472 -5.57 0.56 -12.92
CA HIS A 472 -5.05 0.16 -11.62
C HIS A 472 -5.72 0.92 -10.44
N ASN A 473 -5.02 1.85 -9.78
CA ASN A 473 -5.49 2.52 -8.56
C ASN A 473 -6.00 3.96 -8.80
N ALA A 474 -5.88 4.53 -10.01
CA ALA A 474 -6.40 5.87 -10.33
C ALA A 474 -7.91 5.86 -10.58
N ARG A 475 -8.68 5.62 -9.52
CA ARG A 475 -10.13 5.46 -9.56
C ARG A 475 -10.82 5.99 -8.30
N ALA A 476 -12.14 6.13 -8.39
CA ALA A 476 -12.99 6.49 -7.27
C ALA A 476 -13.02 5.40 -6.18
N ASP A 477 -13.47 5.77 -4.99
CA ASP A 477 -13.69 4.87 -3.84
C ASP A 477 -12.45 4.05 -3.43
N TYR A 478 -11.27 4.62 -3.65
CA TYR A 478 -10.02 3.97 -3.27
C TYR A 478 -9.79 4.02 -1.76
N TYR A 479 -10.10 2.92 -1.07
CA TYR A 479 -9.87 2.74 0.36
C TYR A 479 -10.52 3.87 1.19
N LEU A 480 -9.74 4.64 1.95
CA LEU A 480 -10.21 5.68 2.88
C LEU A 480 -9.94 7.09 2.34
N VAL A 481 -9.79 7.21 1.02
CA VAL A 481 -9.62 8.50 0.36
C VAL A 481 -10.97 9.20 0.29
N ASP A 482 -11.03 10.41 0.83
CA ASP A 482 -12.15 11.32 0.65
C ASP A 482 -11.91 12.15 -0.61
N GLY A 483 -12.44 11.63 -1.73
CA GLY A 483 -12.23 12.13 -3.09
C GLY A 483 -11.88 11.00 -4.07
N ASP A 484 -11.36 11.39 -5.22
CA ASP A 484 -11.10 10.50 -6.36
C ASP A 484 -9.70 10.75 -6.95
N PHE A 485 -9.06 9.68 -7.42
CA PHE A 485 -7.79 9.69 -8.15
C PHE A 485 -7.94 9.53 -9.67
N THR A 486 -9.15 9.35 -10.20
CA THR A 486 -9.39 9.42 -11.64
C THR A 486 -8.75 10.69 -12.23
N GLU A 487 -8.14 10.54 -13.40
CA GLU A 487 -7.42 11.60 -14.12
C GLU A 487 -6.19 12.19 -13.41
N SER A 488 -5.67 11.54 -12.36
CA SER A 488 -4.47 12.01 -11.64
C SER A 488 -3.23 12.18 -12.53
N TRP A 489 -3.09 11.39 -13.60
CA TRP A 489 -2.00 11.50 -14.58
C TRP A 489 -1.98 12.84 -15.34
N ASN A 490 -3.07 13.61 -15.33
CA ASN A 490 -3.13 14.92 -15.96
C ASN A 490 -2.35 15.99 -15.19
N TYR A 491 -1.99 15.72 -13.93
CA TYR A 491 -1.43 16.72 -13.01
C TYR A 491 0.04 16.46 -12.64
N ILE A 492 0.71 15.49 -13.28
CA ILE A 492 2.12 15.17 -13.03
C ILE A 492 3.03 15.71 -14.15
N PRO A 493 4.32 16.01 -13.86
CA PRO A 493 5.28 16.43 -14.88
C PRO A 493 5.43 15.41 -16.02
N LYS A 494 5.40 15.88 -17.27
CA LYS A 494 5.38 15.02 -18.47
C LYS A 494 6.69 14.30 -18.78
N ASP A 495 7.78 14.72 -18.15
CA ASP A 495 9.11 14.16 -18.33
C ASP A 495 9.45 13.04 -17.32
N LEU A 496 8.50 12.67 -16.45
CA LEU A 496 8.62 11.51 -15.57
C LEU A 496 8.72 10.20 -16.35
N VAL A 497 9.42 9.22 -15.77
CA VAL A 497 9.36 7.82 -16.20
C VAL A 497 8.37 7.06 -15.33
N ILE A 498 7.36 6.46 -15.94
CA ILE A 498 6.29 5.75 -15.22
C ILE A 498 6.65 4.27 -15.08
N VAL A 499 6.68 3.78 -13.83
CA VAL A 499 7.02 2.39 -13.52
C VAL A 499 5.75 1.55 -13.34
N CYS A 500 5.36 0.84 -14.41
CA CYS A 500 4.18 -0.02 -14.45
C CYS A 500 4.48 -1.38 -13.81
N TRP A 501 3.61 -1.85 -12.91
CA TRP A 501 3.86 -3.09 -12.16
C TRP A 501 2.69 -4.08 -12.11
N TYR A 502 1.52 -3.74 -12.65
CA TYR A 502 0.37 -4.64 -12.64
C TYR A 502 0.38 -5.59 -13.85
N TYR A 503 0.87 -6.82 -13.65
CA TYR A 503 1.07 -7.78 -14.74
C TYR A 503 -0.16 -8.05 -15.61
N ASN A 504 -1.34 -8.21 -14.99
CA ASN A 504 -2.57 -8.51 -15.71
C ASN A 504 -3.06 -7.35 -16.60
N LYS A 505 -2.53 -6.14 -16.38
CA LYS A 505 -2.87 -4.93 -17.12
C LYS A 505 -1.66 -4.32 -17.84
N ARG A 506 -0.58 -5.07 -17.98
CA ARG A 506 0.69 -4.57 -18.53
C ARG A 506 0.54 -3.93 -19.91
N SER A 507 -0.21 -4.55 -20.84
CA SER A 507 -0.43 -4.02 -22.18
C SER A 507 -1.23 -2.73 -22.15
N GLU A 508 -2.34 -2.70 -21.39
CA GLU A 508 -3.19 -1.51 -21.27
C GLU A 508 -2.43 -0.37 -20.60
N SER A 509 -1.70 -0.66 -19.52
CA SER A 509 -1.00 0.34 -18.71
C SER A 509 0.19 0.96 -19.45
N LEU A 510 1.05 0.12 -20.05
CA LEU A 510 2.19 0.59 -20.85
C LEU A 510 1.73 1.38 -22.07
N GLY A 511 0.74 0.85 -22.79
CA GLY A 511 0.15 1.53 -23.94
C GLY A 511 -0.49 2.87 -23.57
N PHE A 512 -1.20 2.93 -22.44
CA PHE A 512 -1.82 4.15 -21.94
C PHE A 512 -0.81 5.27 -21.68
N PHE A 513 0.22 5.03 -20.86
CA PHE A 513 1.22 6.06 -20.57
C PHE A 513 2.07 6.43 -21.79
N SER A 514 2.40 5.44 -22.64
CA SER A 514 3.09 5.69 -23.92
C SER A 514 2.28 6.61 -24.83
N SER A 515 0.95 6.41 -24.93
CA SER A 515 0.07 7.26 -25.75
C SER A 515 -0.01 8.71 -25.28
N LEU A 516 0.28 8.95 -23.99
CA LEU A 516 0.35 10.27 -23.38
C LEU A 516 1.76 10.90 -23.48
N GLY A 517 2.72 10.22 -24.11
CA GLY A 517 4.08 10.70 -24.32
C GLY A 517 5.05 10.45 -23.15
N PHE A 518 4.63 9.71 -22.11
CA PHE A 518 5.53 9.35 -21.02
C PHE A 518 6.51 8.25 -21.44
N ARG A 519 7.72 8.29 -20.87
CA ARG A 519 8.60 7.12 -20.88
C ARG A 519 8.12 6.13 -19.82
N THR A 520 8.32 4.84 -20.08
CA THR A 520 7.84 3.76 -19.19
C THR A 520 8.92 2.77 -18.83
N LEU A 521 8.76 2.10 -17.68
CA LEU A 521 9.61 1.02 -17.19
C LEU A 521 8.71 -0.06 -16.55
N ALA A 522 9.04 -1.34 -16.71
CA ALA A 522 8.28 -2.43 -16.09
C ALA A 522 8.87 -2.87 -14.73
N GLY A 523 8.06 -2.88 -13.66
CA GLY A 523 8.35 -3.60 -12.42
C GLY A 523 7.84 -5.04 -12.53
N ALA A 524 8.72 -5.97 -12.89
CA ALA A 524 8.31 -7.15 -13.66
C ALA A 524 8.38 -8.50 -12.93
N TYR A 525 9.12 -8.63 -11.83
CA TYR A 525 9.08 -9.85 -11.02
C TYR A 525 8.09 -9.65 -9.86
N TYR A 526 7.43 -10.72 -9.41
CA TYR A 526 6.48 -10.66 -8.30
C TYR A 526 6.51 -11.97 -7.49
N ASP A 527 7.71 -12.32 -6.99
CA ASP A 527 7.96 -13.46 -6.09
C ASP A 527 7.51 -14.83 -6.61
N GLY A 528 7.33 -14.97 -7.93
CA GLY A 528 6.95 -16.22 -8.59
C GLY A 528 8.07 -17.26 -8.60
N ASP A 529 7.74 -18.51 -8.90
CA ASP A 529 8.73 -19.60 -9.00
C ASP A 529 9.37 -19.70 -10.40
N THR A 530 8.89 -18.91 -11.36
CA THR A 530 9.36 -18.87 -12.75
C THR A 530 9.57 -17.42 -13.23
N LEU A 531 10.12 -17.27 -14.45
CA LEU A 531 10.28 -15.98 -15.13
C LEU A 531 9.17 -15.68 -16.15
N ASP A 532 8.04 -16.39 -16.10
CA ASP A 532 6.93 -16.18 -17.05
C ASP A 532 6.35 -14.76 -16.98
N ASN A 533 6.30 -14.19 -15.77
CA ASN A 533 5.85 -12.81 -15.56
C ASN A 533 6.83 -11.80 -16.21
N PRO A 534 8.16 -11.82 -15.90
CA PRO A 534 9.14 -11.05 -16.66
C PRO A 534 9.10 -11.24 -18.18
N GLN A 535 8.94 -12.47 -18.68
CA GLN A 535 8.83 -12.73 -20.12
C GLN A 535 7.62 -12.00 -20.72
N GLY A 536 6.45 -12.13 -20.09
CA GLY A 536 5.25 -11.44 -20.55
C GLY A 536 5.36 -9.91 -20.53
N TRP A 537 6.20 -9.33 -19.66
CA TRP A 537 6.52 -7.90 -19.72
C TRP A 537 7.39 -7.55 -20.92
N LEU A 538 8.42 -8.35 -21.22
CA LEU A 538 9.30 -8.13 -22.37
C LEU A 538 8.52 -8.12 -23.69
N ASP A 539 7.62 -9.08 -23.88
CA ASP A 539 6.78 -9.17 -25.09
C ASP A 539 5.99 -7.87 -25.36
N VAL A 540 5.59 -7.15 -24.30
CA VAL A 540 4.83 -5.90 -24.40
C VAL A 540 5.76 -4.69 -24.53
N LEU A 541 6.90 -4.70 -23.83
CA LEU A 541 7.92 -3.64 -23.92
C LEU A 541 8.48 -3.52 -25.34
N GLU A 542 8.59 -4.62 -26.08
CA GLU A 542 9.08 -4.63 -27.48
C GLU A 542 8.30 -3.66 -28.37
N HIS A 543 6.98 -3.63 -28.17
CA HIS A 543 6.03 -2.92 -29.01
C HIS A 543 5.55 -1.60 -28.38
N THR A 544 6.08 -1.23 -27.20
CA THR A 544 5.70 0.01 -26.51
C THR A 544 6.69 1.13 -26.81
N THR A 545 6.23 2.18 -27.49
CA THR A 545 7.04 3.37 -27.76
C THR A 545 7.45 4.07 -26.45
N GLY A 546 8.74 4.42 -26.32
CA GLY A 546 9.25 5.11 -25.13
C GLY A 546 9.45 4.21 -23.89
N ALA A 547 9.22 2.90 -24.01
CA ALA A 547 9.61 1.94 -22.98
C ALA A 547 11.14 1.83 -22.88
N GLY A 548 11.68 2.15 -21.69
CA GLY A 548 13.11 2.28 -21.44
C GLY A 548 13.72 1.13 -20.64
N GLY A 549 12.92 0.24 -20.05
CA GLY A 549 13.48 -0.94 -19.42
C GLY A 549 12.58 -1.71 -18.46
N ILE A 550 13.22 -2.54 -17.65
CA ILE A 550 12.61 -3.55 -16.81
C ILE A 550 13.39 -3.72 -15.51
N MET A 551 12.68 -4.02 -14.42
CA MET A 551 13.25 -4.18 -13.09
C MET A 551 12.77 -5.47 -12.42
N TYR A 552 13.72 -6.23 -11.86
CA TYR A 552 13.45 -7.36 -11.00
C TYR A 552 12.94 -6.88 -9.63
N THR A 553 11.65 -7.02 -9.39
CA THR A 553 10.97 -6.61 -8.16
C THR A 553 10.63 -7.81 -7.28
N THR A 554 11.09 -7.84 -6.04
CA THR A 554 10.73 -8.89 -5.07
C THR A 554 10.31 -8.28 -3.75
N TRP A 555 9.25 -8.82 -3.15
CA TRP A 555 8.73 -8.41 -1.84
C TRP A 555 8.97 -9.48 -0.77
N GLN A 556 9.35 -10.70 -1.19
CA GLN A 556 9.71 -11.82 -0.33
C GLN A 556 11.21 -12.05 -0.21
N ASN A 557 12.04 -11.23 -0.86
CA ASN A 557 13.50 -11.40 -0.96
C ASN A 557 13.90 -12.68 -1.71
N LYS A 558 13.08 -13.11 -2.67
CA LYS A 558 13.43 -14.20 -3.59
C LYS A 558 14.36 -13.64 -4.64
N TYR A 559 15.64 -13.99 -4.55
CA TYR A 559 16.68 -13.56 -5.50
C TYR A 559 17.30 -14.73 -6.28
N GLU A 560 16.80 -15.96 -6.09
CA GLU A 560 17.32 -17.16 -6.75
C GLU A 560 17.22 -17.06 -8.29
N LEU A 561 16.21 -16.35 -8.80
CA LEU A 561 16.00 -16.12 -10.22
C LEU A 561 16.66 -14.83 -10.74
N LEU A 562 17.45 -14.13 -9.93
CA LEU A 562 18.05 -12.84 -10.33
C LEU A 562 19.04 -13.00 -11.49
N ALA A 563 19.93 -13.99 -11.44
CA ALA A 563 20.87 -14.25 -12.53
C ALA A 563 20.15 -14.70 -13.82
N PRO A 564 19.24 -15.69 -13.78
CA PRO A 564 18.40 -16.03 -14.93
C PRO A 564 17.63 -14.83 -15.51
N PHE A 565 17.09 -13.95 -14.66
CA PHE A 565 16.44 -12.72 -15.10
C PHE A 565 17.42 -11.77 -15.81
N GLY A 566 18.61 -11.56 -15.26
CA GLY A 566 19.63 -10.70 -15.87
C GLY A 566 20.03 -11.20 -17.27
N ASN A 567 20.25 -12.51 -17.40
CA ASN A 567 20.54 -13.14 -18.69
C ASN A 567 19.37 -12.97 -19.68
N LEU A 568 18.14 -13.15 -19.22
CA LEU A 568 16.94 -12.95 -20.03
C LEU A 568 16.88 -11.52 -20.60
N VAL A 569 17.06 -10.49 -19.77
CA VAL A 569 16.88 -9.08 -20.21
C VAL A 569 18.10 -8.48 -20.90
N SER A 570 19.27 -9.13 -20.79
CA SER A 570 20.51 -8.70 -21.45
C SER A 570 20.74 -9.39 -22.79
N GLY A 571 20.12 -10.55 -23.02
CA GLY A 571 20.12 -11.28 -24.29
C GLY A 571 18.86 -11.05 -25.15
N TRP A 572 17.96 -10.18 -24.69
CA TRP A 572 16.68 -9.84 -25.34
C TRP A 572 16.85 -8.92 -26.55
#